data_AF-A0A7L8GEF0-F1
#
_entry.id   AF-A0A7L8GEF0-F1
#
_cell.length_a   1.000
_cell.length_b   1.000
_cell.length_c   1.000
_cell.angle_alpha   90.00
_cell.angle_beta   90.00
_cell.angle_gamma   90.00
#
_symmetry.space_group_name_H-M   'P 1'
#
loop_
_entity.id
_entity.type
_entity.pdbx_description
1 polymer ?
#
loop_
_entity_poly.entity_id
_entity_poly.type
_entity_poly.pdbx_seq_one_letter_code
_entity_poly.pdbx_strand_id
1 'polypeptide(L)' 'LLSLEFMMLMIFMVMCSFIMNYSNDYMIGLFYLTIAVCDGGLGLSTLIMIIRYYGNDQINSFVTNM' A
#
# COMPACT_ATOMS: atom_id res chain seq x y z
N LEU A 1 3.56 5.33 4.54
CA LEU A 1 2.33 4.69 4.02
C LEU A 1 1.85 5.38 2.75
N LEU A 2 1.59 6.69 2.80
CA LEU A 2 1.16 7.47 1.62
C LEU A 2 2.14 7.39 0.43
N SER A 3 3.45 7.36 0.67
CA SER A 3 4.46 7.15 -0.38
C SER A 3 4.36 5.78 -1.07
N LEU A 4 3.95 4.74 -0.32
CA LEU A 4 3.80 3.39 -0.85
C LEU A 4 2.51 3.24 -1.65
N GLU A 5 1.40 3.83 -1.20
CA GLU A 5 0.16 3.91 -1.99
C GLU A 5 0.39 4.65 -3.31
N PHE A 6 1.14 5.77 -3.28
CA PHE A 6 1.49 6.49 -4.51
C PHE A 6 2.32 5.63 -5.47
N MET A 7 3.29 4.88 -4.97
CA MET A 7 4.08 3.95 -5.80
C MET A 7 3.21 2.85 -6.43
N MET A 8 2.26 2.29 -5.69
CA MET A 8 1.33 1.26 -6.18
C MET A 8 0.42 1.79 -7.29
N LEU A 9 -0.03 3.04 -7.18
CA LEU A 9 -0.80 3.70 -8.24
C LEU A 9 0.04 3.99 -9.49
N MET A 10 1.30 4.38 -9.33
CA MET A 10 2.20 4.57 -10.50
C MET A 10 2.41 3.26 -11.26
N ILE A 11 2.58 2.14 -10.56
CA ILE A 11 2.67 0.81 -11.15
C ILE A 11 1.37 0.43 -11.86
N PHE A 12 0.22 0.72 -11.24
CA PHE A 12 -1.09 0.50 -11.86
C PHE A 12 -1.25 1.29 -13.18
N MET A 13 -0.84 2.56 -13.22
CA MET A 13 -0.89 3.37 -14.44
C MET A 13 -0.03 2.79 -15.57
N VAL A 14 1.17 2.33 -15.25
CA VAL A 14 2.04 1.63 -16.21
C VAL A 14 1.39 0.33 -16.67
N MET A 15 0.83 -0.46 -15.77
CA MET A 15 0.15 -1.72 -16.09
C MET A 15 -1.08 -1.51 -17.00
N CYS A 16 -1.89 -0.48 -16.73
CA CYS A 16 -3.00 -0.08 -17.58
C CYS A 16 -2.54 0.25 -19.00
N SER A 17 -1.41 0.96 -19.15
CA SER A 17 -0.87 1.27 -20.49
C SER A 17 -0.49 0.01 -21.29
N PHE A 18 -0.05 -1.06 -20.61
CA PHE A 18 0.22 -2.34 -21.27
C PHE A 18 -1.07 -3.11 -21.61
N ILE A 19 -2.07 -3.10 -20.72
CA ILE A 19 -3.33 -3.83 -20.91
C ILE A 19 -4.20 -3.21 -22.01
N MET A 20 -4.08 -1.91 -22.31
CA MET A 20 -4.88 -1.29 -23.39
C MET A 20 -4.66 -1.95 -24.77
N ASN A 21 -3.55 -2.65 -24.98
CA ASN A 21 -3.28 -3.40 -26.21
C ASN A 21 -3.89 -4.82 -26.22
N TYR A 22 -4.38 -5.30 -25.07
CA TYR A 22 -5.00 -6.60 -24.88
C TYR A 22 -6.47 -6.41 -24.47
N SER A 23 -7.37 -6.62 -25.41
CA SER A 23 -8.78 -6.22 -25.34
C SER A 23 -9.61 -6.84 -24.19
N ASN A 24 -9.12 -7.83 -23.44
CA ASN A 24 -9.91 -8.58 -22.45
C ASN A 24 -9.29 -8.75 -21.05
N ASP A 25 -8.09 -8.22 -20.77
CA ASP A 25 -7.36 -8.55 -19.53
C ASP A 25 -7.53 -7.53 -18.38
N TYR A 26 -8.57 -6.69 -18.43
CA TYR A 26 -8.84 -5.68 -17.39
C TYR A 26 -9.10 -6.27 -15.99
N MET A 27 -9.51 -7.54 -15.89
CA MET A 27 -9.67 -8.23 -14.59
C MET A 27 -8.36 -8.31 -13.80
N ILE A 28 -7.21 -8.39 -14.48
CA ILE A 28 -5.89 -8.42 -13.82
C ILE A 28 -5.60 -7.08 -13.13
N GLY A 29 -6.02 -5.96 -13.76
CA GLY A 29 -6.00 -4.62 -13.17
C GLY A 29 -6.75 -4.52 -11.85
N LEU A 30 -7.97 -5.03 -11.83
CA LEU A 30 -8.82 -4.99 -10.65
C LEU A 30 -8.30 -5.91 -9.54
N PHE A 31 -7.78 -7.09 -9.89
CA PHE A 31 -7.16 -7.99 -8.92
C PHE A 31 -5.89 -7.41 -8.29
N TYR A 32 -5.06 -6.71 -9.07
CA TYR A 32 -3.92 -5.98 -8.53
C TYR A 32 -4.35 -4.91 -7.52
N LEU A 33 -5.39 -4.13 -7.84
CA LEU A 33 -5.90 -3.08 -6.96
C LEU A 33 -6.45 -3.63 -5.62
N THR A 34 -7.11 -4.80 -5.61
CA THR A 34 -7.62 -5.37 -4.35
C THR A 34 -6.50 -5.81 -3.42
N ILE A 35 -5.45 -6.43 -3.95
CA ILE A 35 -4.25 -6.77 -3.17
C ILE A 35 -3.58 -5.50 -2.65
N ALA A 36 -3.46 -4.49 -3.51
CA ALA A 36 -2.81 -3.24 -3.16
C ALA A 36 -3.51 -2.51 -1.98
N VAL A 37 -4.84 -2.49 -1.96
CA VAL A 37 -5.61 -1.90 -0.85
C VAL A 37 -5.47 -2.71 0.45
N CYS A 38 -5.39 -4.04 0.35
CA CYS A 38 -5.19 -4.91 1.52
C CYS A 38 -3.85 -4.62 2.21
N ASP A 39 -2.77 -4.42 1.46
CA ASP A 39 -1.46 -4.02 2.01
C ASP A 39 -1.52 -2.64 2.66
N GLY A 40 -2.30 -1.70 2.10
CA GLY A 40 -2.59 -0.41 2.72
C GLY A 40 -3.31 -0.54 4.07
N GLY A 41 -4.33 -1.42 4.14
CA GLY A 41 -5.06 -1.71 5.38
C GLY A 41 -4.19 -2.35 6.45
N LEU A 42 -3.33 -3.30 6.07
CA LEU A 42 -2.34 -3.90 6.97
C LEU A 42 -1.36 -2.84 7.50
N GLY A 43 -0.86 -1.95 6.63
CA GLY A 43 0.03 -0.85 7.03
C GLY A 43 -0.62 0.16 7.98
N LEU A 44 -1.93 0.44 7.85
CA LEU A 44 -2.65 1.27 8.82
C LEU A 44 -2.78 0.55 10.17
N SER A 45 -3.09 -0.74 10.15
CA SER A 45 -3.27 -1.52 11.38
C SER A 45 -1.98 -1.56 12.22
N THR A 46 -0.81 -1.67 11.57
CA THR A 46 0.48 -1.63 12.25
C THR A 46 0.80 -0.23 12.78
N LEU A 47 0.47 0.82 12.05
CA LEU A 47 0.60 2.20 12.52
C LEU A 47 -0.23 2.44 13.80
N ILE A 48 -1.48 1.96 13.82
CA ILE A 48 -2.36 2.07 15.00
C ILE A 48 -1.77 1.33 16.19
N MET A 49 -1.16 0.16 15.99
CA MET A 49 -0.47 -0.56 17.06
C MET A 49 0.72 0.26 17.61
N ILE A 50 1.56 0.82 16.75
CA ILE A 50 2.71 1.64 17.16
C ILE A 50 2.25 2.84 18.01
N ILE A 51 1.21 3.54 17.57
CA ILE A 51 0.65 4.68 18.31
C ILE A 51 0.11 4.24 19.68
N ARG A 52 -0.52 3.06 19.79
CA ARG A 52 -1.05 2.56 21.07
C ARG A 52 0.04 2.14 22.06
N TYR A 53 1.18 1.63 21.59
CA TYR A 53 2.27 1.19 22.47
C TYR A 53 3.27 2.30 22.82
N TYR A 54 3.61 3.16 21.87
CA TYR A 54 4.66 4.16 22.03
C TYR A 54 4.11 5.60 22.19
N GLY A 55 2.81 5.79 21.98
CA GLY A 55 2.16 7.10 22.10
C GLY A 55 2.51 8.09 20.99
N ASN A 56 3.25 7.66 19.97
CA ASN A 56 3.69 8.50 18.86
C ASN A 56 3.76 7.70 17.54
N ASP A 57 3.68 8.39 16.40
CA ASP A 57 3.81 7.84 15.05
C ASP A 57 5.28 7.72 14.59
N GLN A 58 6.22 8.20 15.40
CA GLN A 58 7.65 8.11 15.13
C GLN A 58 8.17 6.68 15.30
N ILE A 59 8.63 6.08 14.21
CA ILE A 59 9.32 4.78 14.22
C ILE A 59 10.58 4.82 15.11
N ASN A 60 11.18 5.99 15.32
CA ASN A 60 12.38 6.13 16.15
C ASN A 60 12.15 5.78 17.63
N SER A 61 10.92 5.97 18.15
CA SER A 61 10.59 5.58 19.53
C SER A 61 10.49 4.07 19.70
N PHE A 62 10.23 3.32 18.62
CA PHE A 62 10.25 1.86 18.60
C PHE A 62 11.66 1.32 18.91
N VAL A 63 12.69 1.94 18.32
CA VAL A 63 14.09 1.52 18.47
C VAL A 63 14.67 1.90 19.83
N THR A 64 14.26 3.04 20.41
CA THR A 64 14.78 3.51 21.70
C THR A 64 14.16 2.81 22.92
N ASN A 65 12.99 2.18 22.77
CA ASN A 65 12.26 1.48 23.84
C ASN A 65 12.30 -0.07 23.66
N MET A 66 13.21 -0.58 22.83
CA MET A 66 13.65 -1.98 22.81
C MET A 66 15.04 -2.06 23.44
#